data_AF-A0A1I4HDM1-F1
#
_entry.id   AF-A0A1I4HDM1-F1
#
_cell.length_a   1.000
_cell.length_b   1.000
_cell.length_c   1.000
_cell.angle_alpha   90.00
_cell.angle_beta   90.00
_cell.angle_gamma   90.00
#
_symmetry.space_group_name_H-M   'P 1'
#
loop_
_entity.id
_entity.type
_entity.pdbx_description
1 polymer ?
#
loop_
_entity_poly.entity_id
_entity_poly.type
_entity_poly.pdbx_seq_one_letter_code
_entity_poly.pdbx_strand_id
1 'polypeptide(L)' 'MFVEKTITGKFTFQFEQATKNFIQWLLDNNKDFSYKMNSNAVTVKFTEDTEFEAAFAMRDKLDNEANPQMQLDLED' A
#
# COMPACT_ATOMS: atom_id res chain seq x y z
N MET A 1 5.91 24.70 -18.70
CA MET A 1 6.42 23.43 -18.13
C MET A 1 5.46 23.04 -17.01
N PHE A 2 4.57 22.08 -17.25
CA PHE A 2 3.86 21.43 -16.14
C PHE A 2 4.89 20.54 -15.47
N VAL A 3 5.35 20.94 -14.27
CA VAL A 3 6.07 20.00 -13.41
C VAL A 3 4.99 19.03 -12.96
N GLU A 4 4.85 17.90 -13.65
CA GLU A 4 4.09 16.77 -13.14
C GLU A 4 4.73 16.41 -11.79
N LYS A 5 4.06 16.80 -10.70
CA LYS A 5 4.48 16.44 -9.36
C LYS A 5 4.34 14.92 -9.26
N THR A 6 5.46 14.24 -9.46
CA THR A 6 5.52 12.79 -9.29
C THR A 6 5.85 12.53 -7.83
N ILE A 7 4.84 12.15 -7.05
CA ILE A 7 5.00 11.76 -5.65
C ILE A 7 5.36 10.28 -5.64
N THR A 8 6.49 9.93 -5.04
CA THR A 8 6.88 8.53 -4.91
C THR A 8 6.60 8.06 -3.49
N GLY A 9 5.61 7.19 -3.32
CA GLY A 9 5.28 6.58 -2.03
C GLY A 9 5.95 5.22 -1.89
N LYS A 10 6.68 5.01 -0.78
CA LYS A 10 7.28 3.72 -0.45
C LYS A 10 6.54 3.10 0.73
N PHE A 11 5.93 1.95 0.50
CA PHE A 11 5.14 1.20 1.47
C PHE A 11 5.87 -0.11 1.79
N THR A 12 6.19 -0.32 3.07
CA THR A 12 6.76 -1.57 3.56
C THR A 12 5.72 -2.26 4.43
N PHE A 13 5.54 -3.55 4.20
CA PHE A 13 4.57 -4.38 4.92
C PHE A 13 5.30 -5.38 5.80
N GLN A 14 4.73 -5.68 6.97
CA GLN A 14 5.25 -6.74 7.84
C GLN A 14 4.81 -8.12 7.36
N PHE A 15 3.61 -8.20 6.77
CA PHE A 15 3.01 -9.44 6.31
C PHE A 15 3.00 -9.53 4.77
N GLU A 16 3.37 -10.71 4.25
CA GLU A 16 3.34 -10.97 2.80
C GLU A 16 1.91 -10.87 2.24
N GLN A 17 0.91 -11.28 3.03
CA GLN A 17 -0.50 -11.22 2.64
C GLN A 17 -0.98 -9.78 2.45
N ALA A 18 -0.63 -8.87 3.37
CA ALA A 18 -0.92 -7.44 3.21
C ALA A 18 -0.25 -6.86 1.95
N THR A 19 0.99 -7.27 1.68
CA THR A 19 1.72 -6.86 0.48
C THR A 19 1.01 -7.30 -0.80
N LYS A 20 0.56 -8.56 -0.87
CA LYS A 20 -0.17 -9.12 -2.02
C LYS A 20 -1.50 -8.40 -2.24
N ASN A 21 -2.26 -8.17 -1.18
CA ASN A 21 -3.53 -7.44 -1.24
C ASN A 21 -3.32 -5.99 -1.72
N PHE A 22 -2.26 -5.33 -1.25
CA PHE A 22 -1.94 -3.98 -1.67
C PHE A 22 -1.53 -3.91 -3.14
N ILE A 23 -0.70 -4.85 -3.61
CA ILE A 23 -0.34 -4.98 -5.02
C ILE A 23 -1.58 -5.19 -5.88
N GLN A 24 -2.52 -6.04 -5.44
CA GLN A 24 -3.76 -6.26 -6.17
C GLN A 24 -4.60 -4.98 -6.25
N TRP A 25 -4.71 -4.22 -5.16
CA TRP A 25 -5.40 -2.93 -5.15
C TRP A 25 -4.74 -1.92 -6.11
N LEU A 26 -3.41 -1.88 -6.17
CA LEU A 26 -2.68 -1.02 -7.11
C LEU A 26 -2.94 -1.40 -8.57
N LEU A 27 -2.99 -2.70 -8.87
CA LEU A 27 -3.34 -3.21 -10.21
C LEU A 27 -4.76 -2.82 -10.60
N ASP A 28 -5.72 -2.94 -9.68
CA ASP A 28 -7.13 -2.56 -9.90
C ASP A 28 -7.28 -1.06 -10.21
N ASN A 29 -6.48 -0.23 -9.52
CA ASN A 29 -6.42 1.22 -9.73
C ASN A 29 -5.50 1.64 -10.89
N ASN A 30 -4.98 0.70 -11.69
CA ASN A 30 -4.05 0.93 -12.81
C ASN A 30 -2.84 1.80 -12.44
N LYS A 31 -2.28 1.58 -11.24
CA LYS A 31 -1.13 2.34 -10.75
C LYS A 31 0.20 1.74 -11.20
N ASP A 32 1.16 2.61 -11.51
CA ASP A 32 2.55 2.21 -11.76
C ASP A 32 3.25 1.98 -10.43
N PHE A 33 3.65 0.73 -10.18
CA PHE A 33 4.35 0.33 -8.97
C PHE A 33 5.56 -0.57 -9.25
N SER A 34 6.49 -0.53 -8.31
CA SER A 34 7.69 -1.36 -8.27
C SER A 34 7.70 -2.14 -6.96
N TYR A 35 7.64 -3.47 -7.06
CA TYR A 35 7.67 -4.35 -5.91
C TYR A 35 9.07 -4.98 -5.75
N LYS A 36 9.64 -4.89 -4.55
CA LYS A 36 10.86 -5.59 -4.14
C LYS A 36 10.52 -6.76 -3.22
N MET A 37 10.54 -7.96 -3.80
CA MET A 37 10.23 -9.22 -3.11
C MET A 37 11.13 -9.49 -1.90
N ASN A 38 12.42 -9.12 -1.97
CA ASN A 38 13.38 -9.34 -0.89
C ASN A 38 13.15 -8.47 0.37
N SER A 39 12.26 -7.48 0.31
CA SER A 39 12.02 -6.54 1.44
C SER A 39 10.55 -6.24 1.68
N ASN A 40 9.62 -6.94 1.00
CA ASN A 40 8.18 -6.66 1.03
C ASN A 40 7.85 -5.16 0.90
N ALA A 41 8.62 -4.48 0.04
CA ALA A 41 8.52 -3.06 -0.17
C ALA A 41 7.91 -2.79 -1.54
N VAL A 42 6.81 -2.04 -1.55
CA VAL A 42 6.11 -1.59 -2.75
C VAL A 42 6.33 -0.10 -2.89
N THR A 43 6.86 0.32 -4.04
CA THR A 43 7.08 1.73 -4.38
C THR A 43 6.09 2.11 -5.46
N VAL A 44 5.28 3.13 -5.24
CA VAL A 44 4.23 3.56 -6.17
C VAL A 44 4.46 5.01 -6.54
N LYS A 45 4.21 5.36 -7.80
CA LYS A 45 4.21 6.74 -8.26
C LYS A 45 2.79 7.27 -8.30
N PHE A 46 2.58 8.43 -7.71
CA PHE A 46 1.33 9.15 -7.68
C PHE A 46 1.52 10.49 -8.38
N THR A 47 0.45 10.97 -9.00
CA THR A 47 0.40 12.29 -9.63
C THR A 47 -0.30 13.32 -8.74
N GLU A 48 -1.00 12.84 -7.71
CA GLU A 48 -1.80 13.65 -6.78
C GLU A 48 -1.59 13.19 -5.33
N ASP A 49 -1.57 14.14 -4.39
CA ASP A 49 -1.40 13.88 -2.96
C ASP A 49 -2.55 13.00 -2.40
N THR A 50 -3.77 13.20 -2.89
CA THR A 50 -4.96 12.43 -2.49
C THR A 50 -4.82 10.93 -2.77
N GLU A 51 -4.16 10.57 -3.87
CA GLU A 51 -3.91 9.17 -4.21
C GLU A 51 -2.85 8.55 -3.31
N PHE A 52 -1.84 9.34 -2.96
CA PHE A 52 -0.84 8.94 -1.97
C PHE A 52 -1.48 8.70 -0.59
N GLU A 53 -2.35 9.60 -0.15
CA GLU A 53 -3.09 9.46 1.11
C GLU A 53 -4.01 8.22 1.10
N ALA A 54 -4.73 7.97 0.00
CA ALA A 54 -5.56 6.78 -0.16
C ALA A 54 -4.73 5.49 -0.12
N ALA A 55 -3.58 5.47 -0.78
CA ALA A 55 -2.65 4.34 -0.74
C ALA A 55 -2.06 4.13 0.67
N PHE A 56 -1.77 5.21 1.40
CA PHE A 56 -1.30 5.12 2.78
C PHE A 56 -2.37 4.55 3.71
N ALA A 57 -3.61 5.03 3.60
CA ALA A 57 -4.75 4.49 4.36
C ALA A 57 -5.01 3.02 4.03
N MET A 58 -4.92 2.63 2.75
CA MET A 58 -5.08 1.23 2.33
C MET A 58 -3.96 0.34 2.87
N ARG A 59 -2.71 0.82 2.87
CA ARG A 59 -1.58 0.12 3.48
C ARG A 59 -1.84 -0.13 4.96
N ASP A 60 -2.25 0.89 5.69
CA ASP A 60 -2.49 0.78 7.14
C ASP A 60 -3.64 -0.18 7.45
N LYS A 61 -4.73 -0.08 6.68
CA LYS A 61 -5.85 -1.02 6.78
C LYS A 61 -5.42 -2.46 6.55
N LEU A 62 -4.65 -2.73 5.49
CA LEU A 62 -4.19 -4.09 5.17
C LEU A 62 -3.18 -4.64 6.17
N ASP A 63 -2.32 -3.80 6.74
CA ASP A 63 -1.36 -4.20 7.78
C ASP A 63 -2.12 -4.54 9.08
N ASN A 64 -3.18 -3.79 9.41
CA ASN A 64 -4.09 -4.08 10.52
C ASN A 64 -4.95 -5.33 10.29
N GLU A 65 -5.51 -5.52 9.09
CA GLU A 65 -6.28 -6.74 8.74
C GLU A 65 -5.41 -8.00 8.73
N ALA A 66 -4.15 -7.87 8.32
CA ALA A 66 -3.18 -8.97 8.36
C ALA A 66 -2.60 -9.19 9.77
N ASN A 67 -2.88 -8.31 10.74
CA ASN A 67 -2.41 -8.45 12.10
C ASN A 67 -3.33 -9.42 12.89
N PRO A 68 -2.84 -10.63 13.24
CA PRO A 68 -3.65 -11.60 13.96
C PRO A 68 -4.09 -11.14 15.37
N GLN A 69 -3.43 -10.13 15.95
CA GLN A 69 -3.84 -9.57 17.25
C GLN A 69 -5.12 -8.72 17.16
N MET A 70 -5.41 -8.07 16.02
CA MET A 70 -6.66 -7.31 15.86
C MET A 70 -7.85 -8.18 15.48
N GLN A 71 -7.62 -9.34 14.84
CA GLN A 71 -8.67 -10.33 14.61
C GLN A 71 -9.24 -10.90 15.92
N LEU A 72 -8.43 -10.98 16.98
CA LEU A 72 -8.88 -11.48 18.29
C LEU A 72 -9.72 -10.46 19.07
N ASP A 73 -9.50 -9.15 18.89
CA ASP A 73 -10.17 -8.09 19.67
C ASP A 73 -11.60 -7.80 19.20
N LEU A 74 -12.02 -8.37 18.07
CA LEU A 74 -13.39 -8.26 17.54
C LEU A 74 -14.31 -9.42 17.98
N GLU A 75 -13.78 -10.40 18.73
CA GLU A 75 -14.52 -11.48 19.37
C GLU A 75 -14.55 -11.28 20.90
N ASP A 76 -15.11 -10.17 21.39
CA ASP A 76 -15.60 -10.05 22.79
C ASP A 76 -16.83 -9.13 22.88
#